data_AF-A0A6G0GGE1-F1
#
_entry.id   AF-A0A6G0GGE1-F1
#
_cell.length_a   1.000
_cell.length_b   1.000
_cell.length_c   1.000
_cell.angle_alpha   90.00
_cell.angle_beta   90.00
_cell.angle_gamma   90.00
#
_symmetry.space_group_name_H-M   'P 1'
#
loop_
_entity.id
_entity.type
_entity.pdbx_description
1 polymer ?
#
loop_
_entity_poly.entity_id
_entity_poly.type
_entity_poly.pdbx_seq_one_letter_code
_entity_poly.pdbx_strand_id
1 'polypeptide(L)'
;NYSETGFSTQKETYSTKWQYGSSEGDRNKDENVVVDANTYKMYCDREPRFYISVLHNEQWHIGGKRNTDFYMDGKDGGPSHDAPWSGYLVRKRVDPSANPKEGSGDYKNRHGALCRLAEIYLSYAEALNEYSIEKGTYTANQKEILKYVNLIRERAGIPEYSVSAEEGKITAPSDPVEMRELIRQERRVELNCESGLRFNDLRRWKLAEKVLDGDFYGMNAYIKVSDADYRNKYYTRTVYQTRKFISYWWPIPQDDIDKNWNLVQTPDWTVGNQ
;
A
#
# COMPACT_ATOMS: atom_id res chain seq x y z
N ASN A 1 -11.85 10.48 -13.83
CA ASN A 1 -12.67 10.41 -12.60
C ASN A 1 -12.73 8.98 -12.11
N TYR A 2 -12.35 8.75 -10.85
CA TYR A 2 -12.37 7.43 -10.21
C TYR A 2 -13.76 6.79 -10.25
N SER A 3 -13.83 5.49 -10.56
CA SER A 3 -15.07 4.71 -10.57
C SER A 3 -14.77 3.25 -10.22
N GLU A 4 -15.55 2.65 -9.32
CA GLU A 4 -15.47 1.21 -9.02
C GLU A 4 -16.41 0.38 -9.91
N THR A 5 -16.74 0.85 -11.12
CA THR A 5 -17.65 0.12 -12.02
C THR A 5 -17.21 0.21 -13.48
N GLY A 6 -17.19 -0.94 -14.15
CA GLY A 6 -16.88 -1.04 -15.57
C GLY A 6 -15.40 -0.87 -15.92
N PHE A 7 -15.12 -0.76 -17.21
CA PHE A 7 -13.78 -0.79 -17.77
C PHE A 7 -13.44 0.50 -18.52
N SER A 8 -12.17 0.88 -18.53
CA SER A 8 -11.66 1.97 -19.35
C SER A 8 -11.79 1.61 -20.83
N THR A 9 -12.04 2.61 -21.67
CA THR A 9 -12.09 2.43 -23.13
C THR A 9 -10.79 2.88 -23.81
N GLN A 10 -9.99 3.69 -23.11
CA GLN A 10 -8.74 4.27 -23.60
C GLN A 10 -7.60 3.89 -22.67
N LYS A 11 -6.38 3.94 -23.21
CA LYS A 11 -5.14 3.83 -22.44
C LYS A 11 -4.89 5.12 -21.66
N GLU A 12 -4.20 5.00 -20.53
CA GLU A 12 -3.72 6.16 -19.77
C GLU A 12 -2.21 6.33 -19.97
N THR A 13 -1.86 7.46 -20.57
CA THR A 13 -0.49 7.88 -20.81
C THR A 13 -0.14 9.00 -19.85
N TYR A 14 1.04 8.91 -19.24
CA TYR A 14 1.56 9.93 -18.33
C TYR A 14 2.94 10.40 -18.78
N SER A 15 3.28 11.65 -18.47
CA SER A 15 4.64 12.16 -18.62
C SER A 15 5.56 11.52 -17.58
N THR A 16 6.21 10.43 -17.98
CA THR A 16 7.09 9.64 -17.11
C THR A 16 8.05 8.81 -17.93
N LYS A 17 9.25 8.62 -17.40
CA LYS A 17 10.25 7.66 -17.91
C LYS A 17 9.99 6.23 -17.42
N TRP A 18 8.98 6.03 -16.56
CA TRP A 18 8.61 4.71 -16.07
C TRP A 18 7.93 3.90 -17.18
N GLN A 19 8.68 2.98 -17.77
CA GLN A 19 8.30 2.19 -18.94
C GLN A 19 7.65 0.83 -18.62
N TYR A 20 7.32 0.56 -17.36
CA TYR A 20 6.97 -0.81 -16.95
C TYR A 20 5.45 -1.05 -16.86
N GLY A 21 4.62 -0.07 -17.21
CA GLY A 21 3.16 -0.14 -17.09
C GLY A 21 2.47 -0.99 -18.14
N SER A 22 3.07 -1.14 -19.32
CA SER A 22 2.49 -1.81 -20.48
C SER A 22 3.58 -2.43 -21.37
N SER A 23 3.15 -3.15 -22.41
CA SER A 23 4.05 -3.68 -23.46
C SER A 23 4.70 -2.61 -24.33
N GLU A 24 4.20 -1.37 -24.30
CA GLU A 24 4.60 -0.28 -25.19
C GLU A 24 5.64 0.67 -24.55
N GLY A 25 6.08 0.35 -23.34
CA GLY A 25 6.97 1.19 -22.58
C GLY A 25 8.35 1.35 -23.23
N ASP A 26 8.84 2.59 -23.23
CA ASP A 26 10.14 2.98 -23.75
C ASP A 26 10.74 4.09 -22.88
N ARG A 27 11.88 3.79 -22.22
CA ARG A 27 12.62 4.72 -21.36
C ARG A 27 13.14 5.95 -22.11
N ASN A 28 13.24 5.89 -23.44
CA ASN A 28 13.69 7.03 -24.23
C ASN A 28 12.56 8.05 -24.48
N LYS A 29 11.29 7.64 -24.38
CA LYS A 29 10.14 8.55 -24.52
C LYS A 29 9.91 9.37 -23.26
N ASP A 30 9.38 10.57 -23.42
CA ASP A 30 8.97 11.44 -22.29
C ASP A 30 7.59 11.08 -21.74
N GLU A 31 6.84 10.25 -22.47
CA GLU A 31 5.52 9.77 -22.11
C GLU A 31 5.43 8.25 -22.28
N ASN A 32 4.77 7.59 -21.34
CA ASN A 32 4.60 6.15 -21.34
C ASN A 32 3.16 5.76 -20.96
N VAL A 33 2.66 4.70 -21.58
CA VAL A 33 1.39 4.07 -21.21
C VAL A 33 1.57 3.33 -19.88
N VAL A 34 0.83 3.77 -18.87
CA VAL A 34 0.88 3.22 -17.50
C VAL A 34 -0.28 2.27 -17.24
N VAL A 35 -1.45 2.56 -17.84
CA VAL A 35 -2.66 1.74 -17.73
C VAL A 35 -3.17 1.43 -19.14
N ASP A 36 -3.36 0.14 -19.44
CA ASP A 36 -3.92 -0.27 -20.72
C ASP A 36 -5.44 0.00 -20.80
N ALA A 37 -5.96 0.10 -22.02
CA ALA A 37 -7.40 0.11 -22.25
C ALA A 37 -8.03 -1.19 -21.74
N ASN A 38 -9.34 -1.17 -21.49
CA ASN A 38 -10.08 -2.31 -20.93
C ASN A 38 -9.62 -2.71 -19.52
N THR A 39 -8.98 -1.80 -18.78
CA THR A 39 -8.66 -1.96 -17.37
C THR A 39 -9.86 -1.60 -16.51
N TYR A 40 -10.10 -2.32 -15.41
CA TYR A 40 -11.21 -1.99 -14.51
C TYR A 40 -11.00 -0.60 -13.90
N LYS A 41 -12.04 0.26 -13.94
CA LYS A 41 -11.90 1.70 -13.65
C LYS A 41 -11.39 2.03 -12.25
N MET A 42 -11.44 1.09 -11.30
CA MET A 42 -10.89 1.32 -9.96
C MET A 42 -9.36 1.40 -9.94
N TYR A 43 -8.71 0.95 -11.02
CA TYR A 43 -7.25 1.02 -11.20
C TYR A 43 -6.82 2.11 -12.17
N CYS A 44 -7.77 2.85 -12.71
CA CYS A 44 -7.59 4.03 -13.56
C CYS A 44 -7.41 5.29 -12.71
N ASP A 45 -6.75 6.31 -13.25
CA ASP A 45 -6.60 7.64 -12.63
C ASP A 45 -6.05 7.60 -11.19
N ARG A 46 -5.17 6.65 -10.87
CA ARG A 46 -4.54 6.52 -9.55
C ARG A 46 -3.24 7.33 -9.48
N GLU A 47 -2.82 7.67 -8.27
CA GLU A 47 -1.52 8.33 -8.10
C GLU A 47 -0.35 7.42 -8.51
N PRO A 48 0.80 7.97 -8.93
CA PRO A 48 1.94 7.18 -9.39
C PRO A 48 2.40 6.08 -8.42
N ARG A 49 2.29 6.31 -7.11
CA ARG A 49 2.66 5.35 -6.06
C ARG A 49 1.83 4.07 -6.08
N PHE A 50 0.59 4.13 -6.56
CA PHE A 50 -0.25 2.94 -6.75
C PHE A 50 0.37 2.01 -7.81
N TYR A 51 0.67 2.53 -8.99
CA TYR A 51 1.15 1.76 -10.15
C TYR A 51 2.51 1.11 -9.93
N ILE A 52 3.39 1.72 -9.14
CA ILE A 52 4.70 1.15 -8.80
C ILE A 52 4.64 0.15 -7.64
N SER A 53 3.56 0.16 -6.84
CA SER A 53 3.48 -0.61 -5.60
C SER A 53 2.58 -1.83 -5.69
N VAL A 54 1.52 -1.76 -6.47
CA VAL A 54 0.47 -2.78 -6.53
C VAL A 54 0.50 -3.45 -7.90
N LEU A 55 0.45 -4.78 -7.88
CA LEU A 55 0.17 -5.60 -9.06
C LEU A 55 -1.24 -6.18 -8.90
N HIS A 56 -2.14 -5.94 -9.85
CA HIS A 56 -3.51 -6.46 -9.85
C HIS A 56 -3.77 -7.40 -11.04
N ASN A 57 -4.96 -7.98 -11.11
CA ASN A 57 -5.36 -8.83 -12.24
C ASN A 57 -5.42 -8.03 -13.54
N GLU A 58 -5.16 -8.70 -14.67
CA GLU A 58 -5.13 -8.12 -16.02
C GLU A 58 -4.11 -6.98 -16.23
N GLN A 59 -3.19 -6.75 -15.29
CA GLN A 59 -2.12 -5.74 -15.42
C GLN A 59 -0.90 -6.33 -16.12
N TRP A 60 -0.18 -5.51 -16.90
CA TRP A 60 1.08 -5.92 -17.53
C TRP A 60 2.11 -6.42 -16.50
N HIS A 61 2.55 -7.67 -16.67
CA HIS A 61 3.57 -8.32 -15.86
C HIS A 61 4.92 -8.33 -16.60
N ILE A 62 5.89 -7.58 -16.08
CA ILE A 62 7.18 -7.32 -16.73
C ILE A 62 7.93 -8.61 -17.10
N GLY A 63 8.16 -9.50 -16.12
CA GLY A 63 8.92 -10.73 -16.36
C GLY A 63 8.17 -11.77 -17.19
N GLY A 64 6.83 -11.66 -17.26
CA GLY A 64 5.97 -12.56 -18.01
C GLY A 64 5.74 -12.12 -19.46
N LYS A 65 6.01 -10.85 -19.77
CA LYS A 65 5.72 -10.20 -21.06
C LYS A 65 4.27 -10.44 -21.52
N ARG A 66 3.34 -10.37 -20.56
CA ARG A 66 1.89 -10.56 -20.73
C ARG A 66 1.16 -9.93 -19.57
N ASN A 67 -0.15 -9.81 -19.66
CA ASN A 67 -0.97 -9.43 -18.51
C ASN A 67 -1.07 -10.59 -17.51
N THR A 68 -1.19 -10.24 -16.24
CA THR A 68 -1.50 -11.16 -15.15
C THR A 68 -2.87 -11.82 -15.37
N ASP A 69 -2.98 -13.05 -14.91
CA ASP A 69 -4.20 -13.86 -14.99
C ASP A 69 -4.47 -14.50 -13.63
N PHE A 70 -5.10 -13.72 -12.75
CA PHE A 70 -5.43 -14.10 -11.36
C PHE A 70 -6.79 -14.79 -11.23
N TYR A 71 -7.46 -15.11 -12.34
CA TYR A 71 -8.69 -15.91 -12.32
C TYR A 71 -8.39 -17.31 -11.77
N MET A 72 -9.41 -17.98 -11.21
CA MET A 72 -9.30 -19.39 -10.83
C MET A 72 -8.98 -20.24 -12.07
N ASP A 73 -8.04 -21.17 -11.93
CA ASP A 73 -7.42 -21.97 -13.01
C ASP A 73 -6.62 -21.13 -14.02
N GLY A 74 -6.51 -19.82 -13.79
CA GLY A 74 -5.69 -18.88 -14.55
C GLY A 74 -4.20 -19.09 -14.28
N LYS A 75 -3.35 -18.60 -15.19
CA LYS A 75 -1.92 -18.89 -15.17
C LYS A 75 -1.19 -18.37 -13.92
N ASP A 76 -1.71 -17.34 -13.27
CA ASP A 76 -1.17 -16.74 -12.05
C ASP A 76 -2.17 -16.83 -10.88
N GLY A 77 -3.27 -17.57 -11.05
CA GLY A 77 -4.37 -17.66 -10.09
C GLY A 77 -4.41 -18.98 -9.32
N GLY A 78 -5.54 -19.21 -8.65
CA GLY A 78 -5.79 -20.45 -7.91
C GLY A 78 -5.79 -21.69 -8.80
N PRO A 79 -5.78 -22.91 -8.21
CA PRO A 79 -6.03 -23.20 -6.80
C PRO A 79 -4.76 -23.28 -5.92
N SER A 80 -3.60 -22.82 -6.39
CA SER A 80 -2.35 -22.91 -5.62
C SER A 80 -2.42 -22.12 -4.30
N HIS A 81 -1.74 -22.62 -3.28
CA HIS A 81 -1.48 -21.86 -2.05
C HIS A 81 -0.66 -20.57 -2.30
N ASP A 82 0.10 -20.52 -3.40
CA ASP A 82 0.88 -19.36 -3.83
C ASP A 82 0.06 -18.34 -4.65
N ALA A 83 -1.22 -18.61 -4.90
CA ALA A 83 -2.07 -17.72 -5.69
C ALA A 83 -2.40 -16.41 -4.94
N PRO A 84 -2.62 -15.29 -5.65
CA PRO A 84 -3.00 -14.02 -5.06
C PRO A 84 -4.48 -14.04 -4.63
N TRP A 85 -4.80 -14.72 -3.53
CA TRP A 85 -6.17 -14.88 -3.04
C TRP A 85 -6.91 -13.57 -2.70
N SER A 86 -6.17 -12.49 -2.42
CA SER A 86 -6.75 -11.15 -2.25
C SER A 86 -6.95 -10.39 -3.57
N GLY A 87 -6.46 -10.93 -4.70
CA GLY A 87 -6.46 -10.31 -6.02
C GLY A 87 -5.35 -9.28 -6.27
N TYR A 88 -4.36 -9.20 -5.36
CA TYR A 88 -3.27 -8.23 -5.40
C TYR A 88 -1.93 -8.85 -5.01
N LEU A 89 -0.86 -8.41 -5.65
CA LEU A 89 0.52 -8.71 -5.30
C LEU A 89 1.32 -7.42 -5.07
N VAL A 90 2.43 -7.54 -4.35
CA VAL A 90 3.35 -6.42 -4.10
C VAL A 90 4.31 -6.27 -5.28
N ARG A 91 4.35 -5.08 -5.87
CA ARG A 91 5.29 -4.70 -6.94
C ARG A 91 6.45 -3.84 -6.43
N LYS A 92 6.27 -3.19 -5.28
CA LYS A 92 7.30 -2.35 -4.65
C LYS A 92 8.53 -3.19 -4.28
N ARG A 93 9.73 -2.62 -4.47
CA ARG A 93 11.04 -3.26 -4.21
C ARG A 93 11.31 -4.51 -5.07
N VAL A 94 10.54 -4.74 -6.13
CA VAL A 94 10.84 -5.75 -7.16
C VAL A 94 11.60 -5.06 -8.30
N ASP A 95 12.84 -5.50 -8.55
CA ASP A 95 13.62 -5.04 -9.69
C ASP A 95 12.92 -5.48 -10.99
N PRO A 96 12.54 -4.56 -11.89
CA PRO A 96 11.86 -4.91 -13.15
C PRO A 96 12.68 -5.84 -14.07
N SER A 97 14.00 -5.86 -13.94
CA SER A 97 14.90 -6.74 -14.69
C SER A 97 15.07 -8.12 -14.05
N ALA A 98 14.52 -8.36 -12.85
CA ALA A 98 14.59 -9.66 -12.21
C ALA A 98 13.62 -10.65 -12.89
N ASN A 99 14.17 -11.65 -13.59
CA ASN A 99 13.40 -12.74 -14.15
C ASN A 99 13.86 -14.10 -13.59
N PRO A 100 13.18 -14.66 -12.58
CA PRO A 100 13.59 -15.91 -11.97
C PRO A 100 13.48 -17.12 -12.91
N LYS A 101 12.75 -17.02 -14.04
CA LYS A 101 12.62 -18.11 -15.02
C LYS A 101 13.87 -18.30 -15.89
N GLU A 102 14.72 -17.29 -15.99
CA GLU A 102 15.94 -17.36 -16.81
C GLU A 102 17.07 -18.13 -16.11
N GLY A 103 16.84 -18.65 -14.89
CA GLY A 103 17.63 -19.73 -14.30
C GLY A 103 19.11 -19.44 -14.07
N SER A 104 19.54 -18.19 -14.15
CA SER A 104 20.97 -17.84 -14.18
C SER A 104 21.70 -17.98 -12.84
N GLY A 105 20.98 -18.19 -11.73
CA GLY A 105 21.57 -18.12 -10.38
C GLY A 105 21.95 -16.69 -9.95
N ASP A 106 21.80 -15.70 -10.83
CA ASP A 106 22.03 -14.29 -10.53
C ASP A 106 20.78 -13.66 -9.90
N TYR A 107 20.71 -13.71 -8.57
CA TYR A 107 19.71 -12.98 -7.82
C TYR A 107 19.99 -11.48 -7.87
N LYS A 108 19.00 -10.68 -8.28
CA LYS A 108 19.10 -9.22 -8.18
C LYS A 108 19.07 -8.81 -6.71
N ASN A 109 20.08 -8.07 -6.28
CA ASN A 109 20.14 -7.50 -4.94
C ASN A 109 18.92 -6.59 -4.71
N ARG A 110 18.21 -6.83 -3.60
CA ARG A 110 17.11 -5.97 -3.16
C ARG A 110 17.63 -5.01 -2.10
N HIS A 111 17.39 -3.72 -2.30
CA HIS A 111 17.78 -2.72 -1.32
C HIS A 111 16.95 -2.85 -0.04
N GLY A 112 17.62 -3.21 1.06
CA GLY A 112 17.03 -3.32 2.40
C GLY A 112 17.09 -1.99 3.15
N ALA A 113 16.25 -1.02 2.80
CA ALA A 113 16.16 0.21 3.57
C ALA A 113 15.48 -0.05 4.93
N LEU A 114 16.27 0.05 6.01
CA LEU A 114 15.78 0.05 7.39
C LEU A 114 15.14 1.40 7.76
N CYS A 115 15.79 2.49 7.36
CA CYS A 115 15.29 3.86 7.45
C CYS A 115 15.64 4.59 6.15
N ARG A 116 14.78 5.52 5.73
CA ARG A 116 15.02 6.41 4.59
C ARG A 116 14.42 7.78 4.86
N LEU A 117 14.95 8.80 4.19
CA LEU A 117 14.63 10.20 4.45
C LEU A 117 13.13 10.55 4.49
N ALA A 118 12.31 9.86 3.70
CA ALA A 118 10.85 10.07 3.74
C ALA A 118 10.22 9.71 5.09
N GLU A 119 10.72 8.67 5.76
CA GLU A 119 10.27 8.29 7.09
C GLU A 119 10.63 9.38 8.09
N ILE A 120 11.83 9.96 8.01
CA ILE A 120 12.27 11.07 8.85
C ILE A 120 11.37 12.30 8.67
N TYR A 121 11.07 12.68 7.42
CA TYR A 121 10.17 13.80 7.13
C TYR A 121 8.78 13.61 7.71
N LEU A 122 8.20 12.41 7.52
CA LEU A 122 6.86 12.12 8.02
C LEU A 122 6.84 11.97 9.55
N SER A 123 7.91 11.47 10.17
CA SER A 123 8.03 11.36 11.61
C SER A 123 8.19 12.75 12.26
N TYR A 124 8.94 13.65 11.62
CA TYR A 124 9.02 15.05 12.04
C TYR A 124 7.66 15.74 11.93
N ALA A 125 6.98 15.63 10.79
CA ALA A 125 5.66 16.22 10.59
C ALA A 125 4.64 15.71 11.61
N GLU A 126 4.64 14.41 11.89
CA GLU A 126 3.78 13.81 12.91
C GLU A 126 4.10 14.35 14.30
N ALA A 127 5.37 14.34 14.72
CA ALA A 127 5.78 14.84 16.02
C ALA A 127 5.44 16.33 16.22
N LEU A 128 5.68 17.16 15.21
CA LEU A 128 5.34 18.59 15.26
C LEU A 128 3.83 18.82 15.33
N ASN A 129 3.03 18.02 14.63
CA ASN A 129 1.57 18.08 14.71
C ASN A 129 1.06 17.70 16.11
N GLU A 130 1.56 16.60 16.70
CA GLU A 130 1.19 16.19 18.05
C GLU A 130 1.59 17.24 19.10
N TYR A 131 2.80 17.80 18.98
CA TYR A 131 3.24 18.92 19.82
C TYR A 131 2.31 20.13 19.68
N SER A 132 1.92 20.46 18.44
CA SER A 132 1.01 21.58 18.16
C SER A 132 -0.39 21.40 18.74
N ILE A 133 -0.89 20.17 18.79
CA ILE A 133 -2.17 19.84 19.44
C ILE A 133 -2.07 20.11 20.93
N GLU A 134 -1.03 19.57 21.58
CA GLU A 134 -0.83 19.72 23.02
C GLU A 134 -0.58 21.18 23.43
N LYS A 135 0.08 21.96 22.59
CA LYS A 135 0.45 23.36 22.90
C LYS A 135 -0.50 24.41 22.31
N GLY A 136 -1.47 24.02 21.50
CA GLY A 136 -2.34 24.96 20.80
C GLY A 136 -1.58 25.85 19.79
N THR A 137 -0.48 25.35 19.21
CA THR A 137 0.41 26.11 18.31
C THR A 137 0.28 25.70 16.84
N TYR A 138 -0.80 25.01 16.47
CA TYR A 138 -0.98 24.46 15.12
C TYR A 138 -0.85 25.52 14.03
N THR A 139 -1.55 26.66 14.14
CA THR A 139 -1.49 27.74 13.15
C THR A 139 -0.06 28.25 12.91
N ALA A 140 0.76 28.33 13.96
CA ALA A 140 2.15 28.78 13.87
C ALA A 140 3.04 27.73 13.18
N ASN A 141 2.80 26.44 13.44
CA ASN A 141 3.62 25.34 12.95
C ASN A 141 3.12 24.75 11.62
N GLN A 142 1.91 25.10 11.17
CA GLN A 142 1.24 24.49 10.02
C GLN A 142 2.12 24.52 8.77
N LYS A 143 2.74 25.67 8.45
CA LYS A 143 3.63 25.81 7.29
C LYS A 143 4.80 24.82 7.32
N GLU A 144 5.35 24.57 8.50
CA GLU A 144 6.47 23.65 8.66
C GLU A 144 6.04 22.18 8.60
N ILE A 145 4.90 21.84 9.20
CA ILE A 145 4.30 20.51 9.03
C ILE A 145 4.06 20.23 7.54
N LEU A 146 3.44 21.17 6.82
CA LEU A 146 3.16 21.04 5.39
C LEU A 146 4.43 20.94 4.56
N LYS A 147 5.50 21.67 4.89
CA LYS A 147 6.79 21.55 4.19
C LYS A 147 7.26 20.10 4.10
N TYR A 148 7.27 19.38 5.23
CA TYR A 148 7.80 18.01 5.26
C TYR A 148 6.85 16.98 4.63
N VAL A 149 5.54 17.19 4.72
CA VAL A 149 4.56 16.38 3.98
C VAL A 149 4.69 16.63 2.48
N ASN A 150 4.85 17.89 2.05
CA ASN A 150 4.93 18.27 0.64
C ASN A 150 6.19 17.77 -0.04
N LEU A 151 7.33 17.67 0.64
CA LEU A 151 8.53 17.03 0.09
C LEU A 151 8.27 15.57 -0.37
N ILE A 152 7.33 14.88 0.27
CA ILE A 152 6.91 13.53 -0.15
C ILE A 152 6.01 13.60 -1.40
N ARG A 153 5.05 14.53 -1.37
CA ARG A 153 4.00 14.70 -2.38
C ARG A 153 4.56 15.22 -3.71
N GLU A 154 5.42 16.22 -3.65
CA GLU A 154 6.17 16.76 -4.78
C GLU A 154 6.94 15.64 -5.49
N ARG A 155 7.73 14.87 -4.74
CA ARG A 155 8.48 13.73 -5.30
C ARG A 155 7.55 12.66 -5.87
N ALA A 156 6.40 12.43 -5.25
CA ALA A 156 5.40 11.49 -5.75
C ALA A 156 4.63 12.00 -6.99
N GLY A 157 4.82 13.26 -7.38
CA GLY A 157 4.15 13.87 -8.54
C GLY A 157 2.65 14.09 -8.31
N ILE A 158 2.25 14.39 -7.06
CA ILE A 158 0.85 14.65 -6.71
C ILE A 158 0.68 16.06 -6.12
N PRO A 159 -0.54 16.65 -6.15
CA PRO A 159 -0.79 18.00 -5.65
C PRO A 159 -0.31 18.20 -4.21
N GLU A 160 0.43 19.28 -3.96
CA GLU A 160 0.87 19.68 -2.63
C GLU A 160 -0.28 20.19 -1.76
N TYR A 161 -0.06 20.23 -0.44
CA TYR A 161 -0.94 20.91 0.49
C TYR A 161 -0.56 22.38 0.68
N SER A 162 -1.54 23.25 0.87
CA SER A 162 -1.36 24.68 1.16
C SER A 162 -2.16 25.11 2.39
N VAL A 163 -1.69 26.16 3.09
CA VAL A 163 -2.40 26.71 4.27
C VAL A 163 -3.70 27.43 3.91
N SER A 164 -3.84 27.84 2.64
CA SER A 164 -4.99 28.54 2.10
C SER A 164 -5.27 28.06 0.68
N ALA A 165 -6.40 28.46 0.09
CA ALA A 165 -6.69 28.18 -1.31
C ALA A 165 -5.56 28.68 -2.22
N GLU A 166 -5.00 27.78 -3.03
CA GLU A 166 -3.95 28.04 -4.01
C GLU A 166 -4.20 27.13 -5.22
N GLU A 167 -4.08 27.66 -6.42
CA GLU A 167 -4.34 26.91 -7.65
C GLU A 167 -3.38 25.71 -7.77
N GLY A 168 -3.94 24.55 -8.13
CA GLY A 168 -3.17 23.31 -8.27
C GLY A 168 -2.76 22.63 -6.95
N LYS A 169 -3.14 23.19 -5.78
CA LYS A 169 -2.87 22.61 -4.46
C LYS A 169 -4.15 22.27 -3.72
N ILE A 170 -4.01 21.42 -2.71
CA ILE A 170 -5.10 21.01 -1.81
C ILE A 170 -5.00 21.85 -0.54
N THR A 171 -6.06 22.56 -0.18
CA THR A 171 -6.09 23.28 1.10
C THR A 171 -6.02 22.28 2.26
N ALA A 172 -5.02 22.43 3.12
CA ALA A 172 -4.85 21.62 4.30
C ALA A 172 -5.96 21.92 5.33
N PRO A 173 -6.35 20.94 6.16
CA PRO A 173 -7.27 21.16 7.26
C PRO A 173 -6.81 22.27 8.20
N SER A 174 -7.77 23.00 8.74
CA SER A 174 -7.52 23.93 9.85
C SER A 174 -7.50 23.22 11.21
N ASP A 175 -8.07 22.02 11.31
CA ASP A 175 -8.04 21.19 12.50
C ASP A 175 -6.79 20.30 12.52
N PRO A 176 -5.92 20.40 13.54
CA PRO A 176 -4.75 19.53 13.66
C PRO A 176 -5.10 18.04 13.85
N VAL A 177 -6.30 17.69 14.30
CA VAL A 177 -6.77 16.29 14.39
C VAL A 177 -7.03 15.72 12.99
N GLU A 178 -7.60 16.51 12.08
CA GLU A 178 -7.73 16.13 10.68
C GLU A 178 -6.36 16.05 9.99
N MET A 179 -5.45 16.98 10.31
CA MET A 179 -4.07 16.95 9.81
C MET A 179 -3.31 15.69 10.28
N ARG A 180 -3.53 15.25 11.52
CA ARG A 180 -2.98 13.97 12.02
C ARG A 180 -3.39 12.83 11.11
N GLU A 181 -4.66 12.72 10.75
CA GLU A 181 -5.15 11.65 9.88
C GLU A 181 -4.57 11.74 8.47
N LEU A 182 -4.38 12.94 7.91
CA LEU A 182 -3.69 13.12 6.63
C LEU A 182 -2.23 12.65 6.69
N ILE A 183 -1.49 12.99 7.75
CA ILE A 183 -0.10 12.52 7.95
C ILE A 183 -0.08 10.99 8.05
N ARG A 184 -1.02 10.39 8.79
CA ARG A 184 -1.16 8.93 8.90
C ARG A 184 -1.47 8.26 7.56
N GLN A 185 -2.29 8.89 6.71
CA GLN A 185 -2.58 8.41 5.37
C GLN A 185 -1.36 8.51 4.45
N GLU A 186 -0.66 9.64 4.46
CA GLU A 186 0.57 9.84 3.69
C GLU A 186 1.65 8.82 4.09
N ARG A 187 1.84 8.58 5.40
CA ARG A 187 2.69 7.50 5.93
C ARG A 187 2.30 6.13 5.40
N ARG A 188 1.00 5.80 5.42
CA ARG A 188 0.50 4.50 4.96
C ARG A 188 0.82 4.26 3.49
N VAL A 189 0.65 5.28 2.64
CA VAL A 189 0.90 5.18 1.20
C VAL A 189 2.40 5.16 0.92
N GLU A 190 3.15 6.12 1.46
CA GLU A 190 4.57 6.30 1.18
C GLU A 190 5.40 5.09 1.65
N LEU A 191 5.11 4.59 2.85
CA LEU A 191 5.89 3.56 3.54
C LEU A 191 5.25 2.16 3.42
N ASN A 192 4.34 1.96 2.47
CA ASN A 192 3.69 0.66 2.27
C ASN A 192 4.70 -0.45 1.96
N CYS A 193 4.49 -1.64 2.54
CA CYS A 193 5.37 -2.81 2.39
C CYS A 193 6.83 -2.58 2.80
N GLU A 194 7.08 -1.67 3.76
CA GLU A 194 8.43 -1.39 4.28
C GLU A 194 8.52 -1.76 5.76
N SER A 195 9.42 -2.70 6.08
CA SER A 195 9.93 -2.99 7.44
C SER A 195 8.86 -3.14 8.54
N GLY A 196 7.66 -3.64 8.21
CA GLY A 196 6.56 -3.81 9.17
C GLY A 196 5.98 -2.50 9.71
N LEU A 197 6.30 -1.35 9.10
CA LEU A 197 5.94 -0.02 9.63
C LEU A 197 4.44 0.12 9.87
N ARG A 198 3.58 -0.37 8.97
CA ARG A 198 2.13 -0.29 9.16
C ARG A 198 1.65 -0.99 10.43
N PHE A 199 2.23 -2.14 10.77
CA PHE A 199 1.86 -2.87 11.98
C PHE A 199 2.28 -2.09 13.23
N ASN A 200 3.49 -1.55 13.23
CA ASN A 200 4.02 -0.75 14.33
C ASN A 200 3.27 0.58 14.50
N ASP A 201 2.96 1.25 13.40
CA ASP A 201 2.15 2.47 13.35
C ASP A 201 0.76 2.24 13.97
N LEU A 202 0.06 1.17 13.57
CA LEU A 202 -1.24 0.83 14.14
C LEU A 202 -1.18 0.52 15.64
N ARG A 203 -0.11 -0.15 16.11
CA ARG A 203 0.07 -0.45 17.53
C ARG A 203 0.32 0.81 18.36
N ARG A 204 1.24 1.68 17.94
CA ARG A 204 1.58 2.91 18.68
C ARG A 204 0.45 3.94 18.65
N TRP A 205 -0.37 3.94 17.60
CA TRP A 205 -1.58 4.77 17.52
C TRP A 205 -2.79 4.17 18.24
N LYS A 206 -2.70 2.96 18.81
CA LYS A 206 -3.83 2.24 19.41
C LYS A 206 -5.01 2.09 18.44
N LEU A 207 -4.69 1.75 17.19
CA LEU A 207 -5.65 1.50 16.11
C LEU A 207 -5.65 0.04 15.64
N ALA A 208 -4.75 -0.78 16.17
CA ALA A 208 -4.59 -2.16 15.73
C ALA A 208 -5.85 -3.00 15.98
N GLU A 209 -6.50 -2.86 17.14
CA GLU A 209 -7.76 -3.58 17.44
C GLU A 209 -8.90 -3.20 16.50
N LYS A 210 -8.91 -1.95 16.02
CA LYS A 210 -9.93 -1.45 15.09
C LYS A 210 -9.65 -1.88 13.65
N VAL A 211 -8.39 -1.95 13.25
CA VAL A 211 -7.97 -2.10 11.85
C VAL A 211 -7.52 -3.52 11.51
N LEU A 212 -7.10 -4.32 12.50
CA LEU A 212 -6.54 -5.67 12.32
C LEU A 212 -7.43 -6.79 12.88
N ASP A 213 -8.67 -6.47 13.26
CA ASP A 213 -9.70 -7.44 13.71
C ASP A 213 -10.87 -7.43 12.73
N GLY A 214 -11.42 -8.61 12.43
CA GLY A 214 -12.57 -8.80 11.55
C GLY A 214 -12.22 -9.15 10.09
N ASP A 215 -13.15 -8.89 9.20
CA ASP A 215 -13.09 -9.31 7.80
C ASP A 215 -12.19 -8.42 6.95
N PHE A 216 -11.32 -9.06 6.18
CA PHE A 216 -10.46 -8.44 5.19
C PHE A 216 -10.92 -8.79 3.79
N TYR A 217 -10.98 -7.76 2.93
CA TYR A 217 -11.59 -7.85 1.61
C TYR A 217 -10.55 -7.80 0.49
N GLY A 218 -10.79 -8.62 -0.53
CA GLY A 218 -10.03 -8.70 -1.78
C GLY A 218 -10.97 -8.80 -2.98
N MET A 219 -10.43 -9.10 -4.15
CA MET A 219 -11.22 -9.47 -5.32
C MET A 219 -11.69 -10.93 -5.24
N ASN A 220 -12.72 -11.29 -5.99
CA ASN A 220 -13.24 -12.66 -6.00
C ASN A 220 -12.32 -13.60 -6.81
N ALA A 221 -11.28 -14.12 -6.15
CA ALA A 221 -10.27 -15.01 -6.75
C ALA A 221 -10.80 -16.40 -7.17
N TYR A 222 -12.05 -16.74 -6.82
CA TYR A 222 -12.67 -18.02 -7.17
C TYR A 222 -13.33 -18.04 -8.56
N ILE A 223 -13.35 -16.89 -9.24
CA ILE A 223 -14.01 -16.76 -10.55
C ILE A 223 -13.14 -17.35 -11.65
N LYS A 224 -13.73 -18.22 -12.48
CA LYS A 224 -13.09 -18.81 -13.66
C LYS A 224 -13.44 -18.03 -14.92
N VAL A 225 -12.57 -18.04 -15.92
CA VAL A 225 -12.85 -17.43 -17.23
C VAL A 225 -14.07 -18.07 -17.93
N SER A 226 -14.37 -19.33 -17.62
CA SER A 226 -15.57 -20.04 -18.12
C SER A 226 -16.88 -19.53 -17.51
N ASP A 227 -16.84 -18.75 -16.43
CA ASP A 227 -18.04 -18.25 -15.78
C ASP A 227 -18.69 -17.14 -16.62
N ALA A 228 -20.02 -17.13 -16.67
CA ALA A 228 -20.74 -16.01 -17.28
C ALA A 228 -20.40 -14.71 -16.54
N ASP A 229 -20.05 -13.66 -17.30
CA ASP A 229 -19.66 -12.35 -16.77
C ASP A 229 -18.48 -12.38 -15.78
N TYR A 230 -17.53 -13.29 -16.02
CA TYR A 230 -16.39 -13.55 -15.13
C TYR A 230 -15.61 -12.27 -14.75
N ARG A 231 -15.42 -11.33 -15.67
CA ARG A 231 -14.65 -10.12 -15.39
C ARG A 231 -15.31 -9.25 -14.32
N ASN A 232 -16.61 -8.94 -14.46
CA ASN A 232 -17.32 -8.15 -13.45
C ASN A 232 -17.43 -8.89 -12.11
N LYS A 233 -17.64 -10.21 -12.15
CA LYS A 233 -17.68 -11.03 -10.93
C LYS A 233 -16.34 -11.06 -10.19
N TYR A 234 -15.22 -11.12 -10.91
CA TYR A 234 -13.89 -11.07 -10.30
C TYR A 234 -13.68 -9.74 -9.55
N TYR A 235 -14.05 -8.61 -10.16
CA TYR A 235 -13.90 -7.28 -9.56
C TYR A 235 -14.94 -6.94 -8.47
N THR A 236 -15.62 -7.95 -7.92
CA THR A 236 -16.47 -7.80 -6.74
C THR A 236 -15.65 -8.00 -5.47
N ARG A 237 -15.81 -7.10 -4.48
CA ARG A 237 -15.15 -7.23 -3.18
C ARG A 237 -15.72 -8.43 -2.43
N THR A 238 -14.85 -9.34 -2.01
CA THR A 238 -15.21 -10.52 -1.21
C THR A 238 -14.28 -10.67 -0.02
N VAL A 239 -14.77 -11.28 1.05
CA VAL A 239 -13.95 -11.60 2.22
C VAL A 239 -12.94 -12.67 1.80
N TYR A 240 -11.65 -12.36 1.87
CA TYR A 240 -10.59 -13.33 1.56
C TYR A 240 -9.93 -13.89 2.83
N GLN A 241 -10.05 -13.18 3.95
CA GLN A 241 -9.50 -13.59 5.24
C GLN A 241 -10.26 -12.90 6.36
N THR A 242 -10.59 -13.62 7.43
CA THR A 242 -11.02 -13.03 8.70
C THR A 242 -9.84 -13.08 9.67
N ARG A 243 -9.53 -11.95 10.33
CA ARG A 243 -8.41 -11.84 11.26
C ARG A 243 -8.91 -11.60 12.68
N LYS A 244 -8.12 -12.07 13.65
CA LYS A 244 -8.31 -11.74 15.06
C LYS A 244 -7.10 -10.98 15.56
N PHE A 245 -7.32 -9.78 16.08
CA PHE A 245 -6.31 -9.05 16.83
C PHE A 245 -6.37 -9.49 18.29
N ILE A 246 -5.24 -9.95 18.82
CA ILE A 246 -5.17 -10.50 20.19
C ILE A 246 -4.64 -9.46 21.17
N SER A 247 -3.49 -8.84 20.88
CA SER A 247 -2.85 -7.94 21.83
C SER A 247 -1.94 -6.90 21.16
N TYR A 248 -1.78 -5.78 21.85
CA TYR A 248 -0.75 -4.78 21.55
C TYR A 248 0.66 -5.22 21.95
N TRP A 249 0.82 -6.31 22.69
CA TRP A 249 2.10 -6.83 23.15
C TRP A 249 2.41 -8.17 22.49
N TRP A 250 3.70 -8.47 22.33
CA TRP A 250 4.11 -9.82 21.93
C TRP A 250 4.10 -10.73 23.17
N PRO A 251 3.70 -12.00 23.05
CA PRO A 251 3.82 -12.93 24.14
C PRO A 251 5.30 -13.20 24.41
N ILE A 252 5.63 -13.35 25.69
CA ILE A 252 6.90 -13.93 26.13
C ILE A 252 6.78 -15.45 25.94
N PRO A 253 7.75 -16.12 25.30
CA PRO A 253 7.75 -17.58 25.17
C PRO A 253 7.61 -18.27 26.54
N GLN A 254 6.76 -19.30 26.62
CA GLN A 254 6.49 -19.99 27.88
C GLN A 254 7.76 -20.56 28.51
N ASP A 255 8.66 -21.13 27.70
CA ASP A 255 9.96 -21.65 28.15
C ASP A 255 10.82 -20.61 28.87
N ASP A 256 10.70 -19.33 28.54
CA ASP A 256 11.46 -18.27 29.20
C ASP A 256 10.83 -17.87 30.55
N ILE A 257 9.51 -17.95 30.66
CA ILE A 257 8.77 -17.78 31.92
C ILE A 257 9.10 -18.94 32.87
N ASP A 258 9.10 -20.17 32.37
CA ASP A 258 9.36 -21.37 33.18
C ASP A 258 10.80 -21.40 33.73
N LYS A 259 11.77 -20.82 33.01
CA LYS A 259 13.16 -20.69 33.46
C LYS A 259 13.36 -19.59 34.50
N ASN A 260 12.60 -18.50 34.40
CA ASN A 260 12.73 -17.35 35.28
C ASN A 260 11.39 -17.02 35.95
N TRP A 261 11.21 -17.53 37.17
CA TRP A 261 10.02 -17.31 37.99
C TRP A 261 9.73 -15.84 38.35
N ASN A 262 10.66 -14.91 38.10
CA ASN A 262 10.41 -13.46 38.21
C ASN A 262 9.87 -12.83 36.92
N LEU A 263 9.85 -13.56 35.81
CA LEU A 263 9.35 -13.08 34.52
C LEU A 263 7.84 -13.23 34.45
N VAL A 264 7.13 -12.10 34.31
CA VAL A 264 5.67 -12.07 34.19
C VAL A 264 5.28 -11.87 32.73
N GLN A 265 4.25 -12.58 32.29
CA GLN A 265 3.72 -12.49 30.94
C GLN A 265 3.23 -11.07 30.60
N THR A 266 3.29 -10.70 29.31
CA THR A 266 2.71 -9.45 28.83
C THR A 266 1.17 -9.45 28.92
N PRO A 267 0.53 -8.26 28.98
CA PRO A 267 -0.93 -8.16 29.05
C PRO A 267 -1.64 -8.93 27.93
N ASP A 268 -2.85 -9.41 28.20
CA ASP A 268 -3.72 -10.18 27.29
C ASP A 268 -3.26 -11.62 26.97
N TRP A 269 -2.05 -12.01 27.40
CA TRP A 269 -1.49 -13.35 27.17
C TRP A 269 -1.46 -14.24 28.41
N THR A 270 -2.06 -13.81 29.53
CA THR A 270 -2.13 -14.62 30.75
C THR A 270 -3.10 -15.79 30.56
N VAL A 271 -2.64 -16.99 30.90
CA VAL A 271 -3.36 -18.26 30.72
C VAL A 271 -4.69 -18.22 31.47
N GLY A 272 -5.80 -18.18 30.73
CA GLY A 272 -7.15 -18.12 31.31
C GLY A 272 -8.32 -18.08 30.33
N ASN A 273 -8.10 -18.03 29.01
CA ASN A 273 -9.16 -18.09 27.99
C ASN A 273 -9.00 -19.34 27.11
N GLN A 274 -9.21 -20.52 27.71
CA GLN A 274 -9.61 -21.73 26.97
C GLN A 274 -11.10 -21.97 27.19
#